data_AF-A0AAE9Z2M6-F1
#
_entry.id   AF-A0AAE9Z2M6-F1
#
_cell.length_a   1.000
_cell.length_b   1.000
_cell.length_c   1.000
_cell.angle_alpha   90.00
_cell.angle_beta   90.00
_cell.angle_gamma   90.00
#
_symmetry.space_group_name_H-M   'P 1'
#
loop_
_entity.id
_entity.type
_entity.pdbx_description
1 polymer ?
#
loop_
_entity_poly.entity_id
_entity_poly.type
_entity_poly.pdbx_seq_one_letter_code
_entity_poly.pdbx_strand_id
1 'polypeptide(L)'
;MFRLVSGDDLKRMRLSCNRTTAEMAKKIGVTRQTYEKYESGTSQISLEDGLRLMIYCKIDVGPLLSHFAGLKKLFSQYKEFDDDQPNRYRASAKKNHLKPEKLEDL
;
A
#
# COMPACT_ATOMS: atom_id res chain seq x y z
N MET A 1 -12.45 -11.88 8.95
CA MET A 1 -12.18 -10.92 7.85
C MET A 1 -10.83 -10.28 8.11
N PHE A 2 -9.90 -10.35 7.17
CA PHE A 2 -8.58 -9.75 7.30
C PHE A 2 -8.69 -8.22 7.33
N ARG A 3 -8.06 -7.57 8.30
CA ARG A 3 -8.01 -6.10 8.43
C ARG A 3 -6.53 -5.70 8.48
N LEU A 4 -6.11 -4.88 7.52
CA LEU A 4 -4.73 -4.39 7.45
C LEU A 4 -4.39 -3.45 8.62
N VAL A 5 -5.37 -2.65 9.05
CA VAL A 5 -5.26 -1.67 10.14
C VAL A 5 -6.49 -1.82 11.04
N SER A 6 -6.29 -2.00 12.35
CA SER A 6 -7.40 -2.06 13.30
C SER A 6 -7.83 -0.67 13.77
N GLY A 7 -9.01 -0.57 14.39
CA GLY A 7 -9.48 0.67 14.99
C GLY A 7 -8.55 1.17 16.11
N ASP A 8 -7.98 0.25 16.89
CA ASP A 8 -6.98 0.58 17.91
C ASP A 8 -5.69 1.13 17.30
N ASP A 9 -5.27 0.63 16.14
CA ASP A 9 -4.09 1.16 15.45
C ASP A 9 -4.33 2.58 14.94
N LEU A 10 -5.52 2.87 14.42
CA LEU A 10 -5.92 4.23 14.04
C LEU A 10 -5.88 5.17 15.25
N LYS A 11 -6.41 4.72 16.39
CA LYS A 11 -6.39 5.48 17.64
C LYS A 11 -4.96 5.74 18.13
N ARG A 12 -4.12 4.71 18.16
CA ARG A 12 -2.69 4.83 18.54
C ARG A 12 -1.93 5.77 17.62
N MET A 13 -2.13 5.66 16.31
CA MET A 13 -1.53 6.53 15.30
C MET A 13 -1.96 7.98 15.46
N ARG A 14 -3.25 8.24 15.70
CA ARG A 14 -3.76 9.59 15.97
C ARG A 14 -3.14 10.18 17.25
N LEU A 15 -3.08 9.38 18.30
CA LEU A 15 -2.56 9.81 19.61
C LEU A 15 -1.03 10.03 19.57
N SER A 16 -0.27 9.25 18.80
CA SER A 16 1.18 9.43 18.68
C SER A 16 1.60 10.78 18.07
N CYS A 17 0.70 11.41 17.33
CA CYS A 17 0.90 12.73 16.73
C CYS A 17 0.01 13.83 17.34
N ASN A 18 -0.62 13.58 18.49
CA ASN A 18 -1.47 14.52 19.24
C ASN A 18 -2.60 15.15 18.39
N ARG A 19 -3.27 14.33 17.57
CA ARG A 19 -4.39 14.79 16.73
C ARG A 19 -5.76 14.46 17.32
N THR A 20 -6.73 15.28 16.98
CA THR A 20 -8.14 15.08 17.29
C THR A 20 -8.84 14.22 16.23
N THR A 21 -9.96 13.58 16.58
CA THR A 21 -10.76 12.80 15.61
C THR A 21 -11.29 13.68 14.47
N ALA A 22 -11.53 14.98 14.74
CA ALA A 22 -11.97 15.95 13.74
C ALA A 22 -10.87 16.30 12.73
N GLU A 23 -9.62 16.51 13.18
CA GLU A 23 -8.49 16.75 12.29
C GLU A 23 -8.22 15.55 11.37
N MET A 24 -8.29 14.34 11.92
CA MET A 24 -8.12 13.11 11.13
C MET A 24 -9.23 12.96 10.09
N ALA A 25 -10.48 13.17 10.48
CA ALA A 25 -11.62 13.10 9.55
C ALA A 25 -11.50 14.15 8.42
N LYS A 26 -11.11 15.38 8.77
CA LYS A 26 -10.85 16.46 7.79
C LYS A 26 -9.75 16.07 6.80
N LYS A 27 -8.69 15.38 7.25
CA LYS A 27 -7.58 14.98 6.38
C LYS A 27 -8.00 14.03 5.25
N ILE A 28 -9.00 13.18 5.49
CA ILE A 28 -9.51 12.22 4.51
C ILE A 28 -10.89 12.58 3.95
N GLY A 29 -11.42 13.78 4.25
CA GLY A 29 -12.67 14.27 3.68
C GLY A 29 -13.93 13.56 4.19
N VAL A 30 -13.90 12.98 5.39
CA VAL A 30 -15.07 12.31 6.00
C VAL A 30 -15.59 13.09 7.21
N THR A 31 -16.76 12.70 7.72
CA THR A 31 -17.28 13.28 8.96
C THR A 31 -16.54 12.73 10.19
N ARG A 32 -16.52 13.51 11.28
CA ARG A 32 -15.95 13.07 12.56
C ARG A 32 -16.55 11.75 13.04
N GLN A 33 -17.86 11.57 12.92
CA GLN A 33 -18.58 10.36 13.31
C GLN A 33 -18.14 9.14 12.49
N THR A 34 -17.93 9.32 11.19
CA THR A 34 -17.42 8.25 10.32
C THR A 34 -16.02 7.82 10.77
N TYR A 35 -15.14 8.76 11.09
CA TYR A 35 -13.81 8.45 11.61
C TYR A 35 -13.87 7.74 12.98
N GLU A 36 -14.76 8.16 13.88
CA GLU A 36 -14.97 7.48 15.17
C GLU A 36 -15.45 6.02 15.00
N LYS A 37 -16.29 5.74 13.99
CA LYS A 37 -16.68 4.36 13.63
C LYS A 37 -15.50 3.52 13.13
N TYR A 38 -14.49 4.15 12.52
CA TYR A 38 -13.25 3.47 12.16
C TYR A 38 -12.44 3.11 13.40
N GLU A 39 -12.24 4.05 14.33
CA GLU A 39 -11.52 3.79 15.60
C GLU A 39 -12.24 2.77 16.48
N SER A 40 -13.58 2.73 16.48
CA SER A 40 -14.36 1.71 17.21
C SER A 40 -14.38 0.35 16.51
N GLY A 41 -13.87 0.25 15.28
CA GLY A 41 -13.90 -0.97 14.48
C GLY A 41 -15.29 -1.36 13.95
N THR A 42 -16.29 -0.49 14.11
CA THR A 42 -17.67 -0.65 13.59
C THR A 42 -17.70 -0.52 12.07
N SER A 43 -16.79 0.27 11.50
CA SER A 43 -16.62 0.40 10.05
C SER A 43 -15.16 0.26 9.67
N GLN A 44 -14.90 -0.15 8.43
CA GLN A 44 -13.55 -0.31 7.92
C GLN A 44 -13.14 0.93 7.13
N ILE A 45 -11.93 1.41 7.39
CA ILE A 45 -11.29 2.46 6.58
C ILE A 45 -10.80 1.86 5.26
N SER A 46 -10.85 2.64 4.18
CA SER A 46 -10.26 2.23 2.91
C SER A 46 -8.72 2.18 3.02
N LEU A 47 -8.07 1.39 2.17
CA LEU A 47 -6.60 1.35 2.11
C LEU A 47 -6.01 2.73 1.78
N GLU A 48 -6.65 3.45 0.85
CA GLU A 48 -6.20 4.76 0.40
C GLU A 48 -6.27 5.79 1.54
N ASP A 49 -7.40 5.86 2.25
CA ASP A 49 -7.55 6.77 3.39
C ASP A 49 -6.60 6.40 4.53
N GLY A 50 -6.42 5.10 4.80
CA GLY A 50 -5.47 4.59 5.78
C GLY A 50 -4.03 5.04 5.48
N LEU A 51 -3.59 4.90 4.23
CA LEU A 51 -2.27 5.38 3.79
C LEU A 51 -2.13 6.91 3.91
N ARG A 52 -3.17 7.67 3.52
CA ARG A 52 -3.15 9.14 3.70
C ARG A 52 -3.00 9.54 5.16
N LEU A 53 -3.65 8.83 6.09
CA LEU A 53 -3.50 9.08 7.52
C LEU A 53 -2.13 8.66 8.06
N MET A 54 -1.57 7.54 7.60
CA MET A 54 -0.20 7.12 7.96
C MET A 54 0.82 8.20 7.60
N ILE A 55 0.76 8.71 6.37
CA ILE A 55 1.63 9.81 5.92
C ILE A 55 1.38 11.06 6.76
N TYR A 56 0.13 11.41 7.02
CA TYR A 56 -0.21 12.58 7.83
C TYR A 56 0.30 12.49 9.27
N CYS A 57 0.29 11.28 9.85
CA CYS A 57 0.79 11.00 11.20
C CYS A 57 2.28 10.68 11.24
N LYS A 58 3.00 10.85 10.12
CA LYS A 58 4.44 10.57 9.99
C LYS A 58 4.82 9.12 10.34
N ILE A 59 3.93 8.17 10.09
CA ILE A 59 4.26 6.75 10.11
C ILE A 59 5.12 6.45 8.89
N ASP A 60 6.21 5.71 9.08
CA ASP A 60 7.08 5.30 7.98
C ASP A 60 6.37 4.28 7.08
N VAL A 61 6.05 4.69 5.86
CA VAL A 61 5.50 3.84 4.79
C VAL A 61 6.56 3.42 3.77
N GLY A 62 7.83 3.82 3.99
CA GLY A 62 8.98 3.52 3.15
C GLY A 62 9.12 2.03 2.82
N PRO A 63 9.06 1.11 3.81
CA PRO A 63 9.17 -0.33 3.54
C PRO A 63 8.14 -0.83 2.51
N LEU A 64 6.89 -0.37 2.62
CA LEU A 64 5.83 -0.72 1.66
C LEU A 64 6.14 -0.17 0.26
N LEU A 65 6.59 1.08 0.17
CA LEU A 65 6.98 1.70 -1.10
C LEU A 65 8.22 1.04 -1.73
N SER A 66 9.16 0.58 -0.92
CA SER A 66 10.35 -0.15 -1.37
C SER A 66 9.98 -1.48 -2.03
N HIS A 67 8.96 -2.18 -1.53
CA HIS A 67 8.44 -3.38 -2.21
C HIS A 67 7.89 -3.05 -3.60
N PHE A 68 7.15 -1.95 -3.76
CA PHE A 68 6.68 -1.50 -5.09
C PHE A 68 7.83 -1.06 -6.01
N ALA A 69 8.88 -0.44 -5.47
CA ALA A 69 10.08 -0.13 -6.23
C ALA A 69 10.82 -1.40 -6.69
N GLY A 70 10.86 -2.44 -5.86
CA GLY A 70 11.39 -3.76 -6.22
C GLY A 70 10.67 -4.39 -7.40
N LEU A 71 9.35 -4.22 -7.50
CA LEU A 71 8.59 -4.66 -8.69
C LEU A 71 9.06 -3.95 -9.96
N LYS A 72 9.30 -2.63 -9.91
CA LYS A 72 9.81 -1.90 -11.08
C LYS A 72 11.16 -2.47 -11.55
N LYS A 73 12.05 -2.79 -10.61
CA LYS A 73 13.34 -3.43 -10.93
C LYS A 73 13.13 -4.80 -11.58
N LEU A 74 12.24 -5.61 -11.00
CA LEU A 74 11.89 -6.94 -11.52
C LEU A 74 11.35 -6.85 -12.96
N PHE A 75 10.58 -5.83 -13.31
CA PHE A 75 10.06 -5.69 -14.68
C PHE A 75 10.99 -4.92 -15.63
N SER A 76 11.88 -4.05 -15.12
CA SER A 76 12.84 -3.30 -15.94
C SER A 76 13.98 -4.14 -16.51
N GLN A 77 14.27 -5.29 -15.90
CA GLN A 77 15.30 -6.24 -16.36
C GLN A 77 14.92 -6.96 -17.67
N TYR A 78 13.73 -6.72 -18.23
CA TYR A 78 13.23 -7.36 -19.44
C TYR A 78 13.18 -6.43 -20.65
N LYS A 79 14.14 -5.50 -20.76
CA LYS A 79 14.11 -4.40 -21.72
C LYS A 79 14.56 -4.73 -23.14
N GLU A 80 14.90 -5.97 -23.46
CA GLU A 80 15.45 -6.30 -24.78
C GLU A 80 14.62 -7.38 -25.47
N PHE A 81 13.91 -6.97 -26.52
CA PHE A 81 13.92 -7.52 -27.88
C PHE A 81 12.67 -7.02 -28.64
N ASP A 82 12.88 -5.96 -29.42
CA ASP A 82 12.18 -5.54 -30.65
C ASP A 82 10.63 -5.55 -30.78
N ASP A 83 9.86 -5.63 -29.70
CA ASP A 83 8.43 -5.28 -29.71
C ASP A 83 8.06 -4.51 -28.43
N ASP A 84 7.63 -3.26 -28.60
CA ASP A 84 7.46 -2.15 -27.65
C ASP A 84 6.52 -2.36 -26.43
N GLN A 85 6.31 -3.59 -25.94
CA GLN A 85 5.23 -3.88 -25.00
C GLN A 85 5.54 -5.05 -24.05
N PRO A 86 6.01 -4.79 -22.81
CA PRO A 86 6.04 -5.82 -21.78
C PRO A 86 4.61 -6.30 -21.50
N ASN A 87 4.31 -7.53 -21.93
CA ASN A 87 3.09 -8.32 -21.73
C ASN A 87 1.84 -7.51 -21.33
N ARG A 88 1.21 -6.82 -22.30
CA ARG A 88 0.20 -5.80 -21.97
C ARG A 88 -1.05 -6.30 -21.24
N TYR A 89 -1.42 -7.59 -21.24
CA TYR A 89 -2.76 -7.96 -20.76
C TYR A 89 -2.95 -9.29 -20.00
N ARG A 90 -2.04 -10.29 -20.02
CA ARG A 90 -2.30 -11.55 -19.29
C ARG A 90 -1.06 -12.41 -19.00
N ALA A 91 -0.99 -13.00 -17.82
CA ALA A 91 -0.07 -14.11 -17.55
C ALA A 91 -0.46 -15.35 -18.40
N SER A 92 0.48 -15.87 -19.20
CA SER A 92 0.27 -17.08 -19.97
C SER A 92 0.71 -18.30 -19.17
N ALA A 93 -0.15 -19.31 -19.03
CA ALA A 93 0.20 -20.57 -18.37
C ALA A 93 1.35 -21.31 -19.07
N LYS A 94 1.62 -20.99 -20.35
CA LYS A 94 2.68 -21.63 -21.16
C LYS A 94 4.00 -20.85 -21.17
N LYS A 95 3.99 -19.55 -20.85
CA LYS A 95 5.17 -18.67 -20.95
C LYS A 95 5.41 -17.98 -19.61
N ASN A 96 6.46 -18.38 -18.90
CA ASN A 96 6.94 -17.63 -17.75
C ASN A 96 7.88 -16.52 -18.22
N HIS A 97 7.38 -15.28 -18.21
CA HIS A 97 8.14 -14.08 -18.56
C HIS A 97 9.00 -13.57 -17.39
N LEU A 98 8.77 -14.10 -16.18
CA LEU A 98 9.58 -13.85 -14.98
C LEU A 98 10.57 -15.02 -14.82
N LYS A 99 11.51 -15.18 -15.75
CA LYS A 99 12.67 -16.05 -15.51
C LYS A 99 13.77 -15.18 -14.90
N PRO A 100 14.25 -15.45 -13.68
CA PRO A 100 15.50 -14.86 -13.24
C PRO A 100 16.62 -15.36 -14.18
N GLU A 101 17.63 -14.53 -14.43
CA GLU A 101 18.93 -15.06 -14.86
C GLU A 101 19.27 -16.21 -13.93
N LYS A 102 19.68 -17.35 -14.49
CA LYS A 102 20.22 -18.44 -13.68
C LYS A 102 21.28 -17.80 -12.78
N LEU A 103 21.10 -17.89 -11.46
CA LEU A 103 22.24 -17.79 -10.57
C LEU A 103 23.13 -18.95 -11.02
N GLU A 104 24.13 -18.64 -11.84
CA GLU A 104 25.11 -19.63 -12.26
C GLU A 104 25.77 -20.17 -11.00
N ASP A 105 25.88 -21.49 -11.00
CA ASP A 105 26.36 -22.33 -9.92
C ASP A 105 27.65 -21.76 -9.28
N LEU A 106 27.57 -21.45 -7.98
CA LEU A 106 28.72 -21.35 -7.08
C LEU A 106 28.91 -22.70 -6.38
#